data_AF-A0A3D0NKK8-F1
#
_entry.id   AF-A0A3D0NKK8-F1
#
_cell.length_a   1.000
_cell.length_b   1.000
_cell.length_c   1.000
_cell.angle_alpha   90.00
_cell.angle_beta   90.00
_cell.angle_gamma   90.00
#
_symmetry.space_group_name_H-M   'P 1'
#
loop_
_entity.id
_entity.type
_entity.pdbx_description
1 polymer ?
#
loop_
_entity_poly.entity_id
_entity_poly.type
_entity_poly.pdbx_seq_one_letter_code
_entity_poly.pdbx_strand_id
1 'polypeptide(L)'
;MLTITCIAEENERTLEGRWFGKLQAGSLSLRTGLEIRYEENAYHVDFYSLDQTDAAIPMENVTFVEGILSFEKPGLRLSYSGTMIEDGAKLKGIAVLGLPRPLILERVASFPELVRPQTPQPPFDYAAVEVDYLNVELKNRLAGTLTIPHERKKFTAAILITGSGLQDRDETILGHKPFWVIADFLTRNGIAVLRVDDRGVGGSEAGDGSETSVDFASDVAAGVAFLRAHPRINKKKIWLIGHSEGGYIAPMVAAKDKKIEGIVSLAGTAVTGKEILMVQNRLLRASQGVPEETLDWFMPLYDELTEIA
;
A
#
# COMPACT_ATOMS: atom_id res chain seq x y z
N MET A 1 40.18 -29.32 -51.53
CA MET A 1 38.93 -29.56 -50.77
C MET A 1 39.21 -29.23 -49.32
N LEU A 2 38.83 -28.05 -48.87
CA LEU A 2 38.69 -27.73 -47.45
C LEU A 2 37.34 -27.02 -47.33
N THR A 3 36.31 -27.77 -46.97
CA THR A 3 34.99 -27.24 -46.59
C THR A 3 35.11 -26.75 -45.15
N ILE A 4 35.14 -25.43 -44.99
CA ILE A 4 34.97 -24.78 -43.69
C ILE A 4 33.46 -24.74 -43.44
N THR A 5 33.00 -25.64 -42.58
CA THR A 5 31.63 -25.62 -42.05
C THR A 5 31.59 -24.52 -41.00
N CYS A 6 30.96 -23.39 -41.34
CA CYS A 6 30.61 -22.36 -40.37
C CYS A 6 29.49 -22.93 -39.49
N ILE A 7 29.80 -23.29 -38.24
CA ILE A 7 28.78 -23.55 -37.23
C ILE A 7 28.27 -22.18 -36.80
N ALA A 8 27.12 -21.79 -37.32
CA ALA A 8 26.33 -20.75 -36.69
C ALA A 8 25.82 -21.34 -35.37
N GLU A 9 26.33 -20.89 -34.24
CA GLU A 9 25.61 -21.02 -32.97
C GLU A 9 24.34 -20.16 -33.11
N GLU A 10 23.23 -20.80 -33.45
CA GLU A 10 21.90 -20.26 -33.16
C GLU A 10 21.81 -20.13 -31.65
N ASN A 11 22.13 -18.93 -31.16
CA ASN A 11 21.93 -18.55 -29.77
C ASN A 11 20.42 -18.36 -29.57
N GLU A 12 19.65 -19.45 -29.56
CA GLU A 12 18.27 -19.44 -29.09
C GLU A 12 18.30 -18.93 -27.65
N ARG A 13 17.87 -17.68 -27.46
CA ARG A 13 17.79 -17.09 -26.12
C ARG A 13 16.75 -17.86 -25.33
N THR A 14 17.22 -18.75 -24.48
CA THR A 14 16.40 -19.60 -23.61
C THR A 14 15.55 -18.74 -22.67
N LEU A 15 14.33 -19.16 -22.33
CA LEU A 15 13.35 -18.34 -21.61
C LEU A 15 13.81 -17.91 -20.19
N GLU A 16 14.79 -18.62 -19.63
CA GLU A 16 15.34 -18.43 -18.29
C GLU A 16 15.86 -17.01 -18.05
N GLY A 17 15.81 -16.61 -16.78
CA GLY A 17 16.25 -15.30 -16.31
C GLY A 17 15.09 -14.43 -15.87
N ARG A 18 15.37 -13.12 -15.74
CA ARG A 18 14.42 -12.16 -15.20
C ARG A 18 13.79 -11.32 -16.30
N TRP A 19 12.49 -11.11 -16.14
CA TRP A 19 11.66 -10.35 -17.06
C TRP A 19 10.88 -9.31 -16.29
N PHE A 20 10.77 -8.11 -16.83
CA PHE A 20 10.15 -6.99 -16.15
C PHE A 20 9.23 -6.22 -17.09
N GLY A 21 8.09 -5.81 -16.58
CA GLY A 21 7.15 -4.95 -17.28
C GLY A 21 6.29 -4.17 -16.31
N LYS A 22 5.35 -3.40 -16.87
CA LYS A 22 4.37 -2.65 -16.08
C LYS A 22 2.97 -3.10 -16.46
N LEU A 23 2.27 -3.68 -15.50
CA LEU A 23 0.86 -4.04 -15.66
C LEU A 23 0.01 -2.83 -15.31
N GLN A 24 -0.73 -2.31 -16.29
CA GLN A 24 -1.72 -1.27 -16.00
C GLN A 24 -2.88 -1.89 -15.22
N ALA A 25 -3.25 -1.33 -14.07
CA ALA A 25 -4.35 -1.80 -13.25
C ALA A 25 -5.28 -0.67 -12.82
N GLY A 26 -6.24 -0.35 -13.70
CA GLY A 26 -7.06 0.85 -13.54
C GLY A 26 -6.17 2.08 -13.62
N SER A 27 -6.17 2.91 -12.57
CA SER A 27 -5.27 4.06 -12.42
C SER A 27 -3.85 3.70 -11.99
N LEU A 28 -3.61 2.48 -11.49
CA LEU A 28 -2.31 2.05 -11.01
C LEU A 28 -1.44 1.49 -12.15
N SER A 29 -0.13 1.70 -12.07
CA SER A 29 0.84 1.06 -12.96
C SER A 29 1.76 0.21 -12.09
N LEU A 30 1.52 -1.11 -12.08
CA LEU A 30 2.21 -2.06 -11.20
C LEU A 30 3.47 -2.59 -11.86
N ARG A 31 4.60 -2.47 -11.17
CA ARG A 31 5.88 -3.08 -11.55
C ARG A 31 5.78 -4.60 -11.38
N THR A 32 5.81 -5.30 -12.50
CA THR A 32 5.63 -6.76 -12.55
C THR A 32 6.93 -7.41 -12.99
N GLY A 33 7.42 -8.34 -12.19
CA GLY A 33 8.60 -9.14 -12.47
C GLY A 33 8.25 -10.61 -12.64
N LEU A 34 8.97 -11.31 -13.53
CA LEU A 34 9.04 -12.77 -13.55
C LEU A 34 10.49 -13.20 -13.35
N GLU A 35 10.70 -14.24 -12.55
CA GLU A 35 11.95 -14.99 -12.54
C GLU A 35 11.66 -16.40 -13.04
N ILE A 36 12.29 -16.76 -14.16
CA ILE A 36 12.04 -18.02 -14.85
C ILE A 36 13.26 -18.91 -14.73
N ARG A 37 13.04 -20.15 -14.28
CA ARG A 37 14.06 -21.20 -14.17
C ARG A 37 13.61 -22.43 -14.97
N TYR A 38 14.58 -23.19 -15.47
CA TYR A 38 14.32 -24.47 -16.13
C TYR A 38 15.01 -25.58 -15.33
N GLU A 39 14.21 -26.42 -14.68
CA GLU A 39 14.66 -27.47 -13.76
C GLU A 39 13.81 -28.72 -14.01
N GLU A 40 14.41 -29.91 -13.86
CA GLU A 40 13.70 -31.19 -14.03
C GLU A 40 12.88 -31.32 -15.33
N ASN A 41 13.39 -30.74 -16.43
CA ASN A 41 12.76 -30.73 -17.75
C ASN A 41 11.43 -29.92 -17.81
N ALA A 42 11.22 -29.00 -16.88
CA ALA A 42 10.06 -28.10 -16.81
C ALA A 42 10.46 -26.65 -16.51
N TYR A 43 9.63 -25.70 -16.93
CA TYR A 43 9.79 -24.29 -16.57
C TYR A 43 9.08 -23.99 -15.25
N HIS A 44 9.74 -23.21 -14.41
CA HIS A 44 9.20 -22.66 -13.17
C HIS A 44 9.18 -21.13 -13.29
N VAL A 45 8.08 -20.51 -12.89
CA VAL A 45 7.91 -19.04 -12.92
C VAL A 45 7.56 -18.56 -11.53
N ASP A 46 8.42 -17.71 -10.98
CA ASP A 46 8.09 -16.89 -9.82
C ASP A 46 7.61 -15.52 -10.31
N PHE A 47 6.38 -15.17 -9.95
CA PHE A 47 5.78 -13.88 -10.27
C PHE A 47 5.98 -12.89 -9.11
N TYR A 48 6.32 -11.66 -9.44
CA TYR A 48 6.53 -10.58 -8.49
C TYR A 48 5.62 -9.40 -8.82
N SER A 49 4.76 -9.00 -7.87
CA SER A 49 4.12 -7.67 -7.89
C SER A 49 4.94 -6.74 -6.99
N LEU A 50 5.99 -6.15 -7.55
CA LEU A 50 7.08 -5.47 -6.83
C LEU A 50 6.63 -4.22 -6.05
N ASP A 51 5.42 -3.73 -6.31
CA ASP A 51 4.81 -2.63 -5.56
C ASP A 51 3.92 -3.11 -4.42
N GLN A 52 3.48 -4.36 -4.40
CA GLN A 52 2.47 -4.86 -3.46
C GLN A 52 3.02 -5.86 -2.45
N THR A 53 4.05 -6.62 -2.82
CA THR A 53 4.67 -7.63 -1.96
C THR A 53 6.12 -7.87 -2.38
N ASP A 54 6.97 -8.09 -1.40
CA ASP A 54 8.35 -8.53 -1.62
C ASP A 54 8.44 -10.05 -1.84
N ALA A 55 7.38 -10.80 -1.52
CA ALA A 55 7.36 -12.25 -1.66
C ALA A 55 7.12 -12.69 -3.10
N ALA A 56 7.91 -13.65 -3.56
CA ALA A 56 7.67 -14.37 -4.81
C ALA A 56 6.33 -15.13 -4.74
N ILE A 57 5.59 -15.14 -5.85
CA ILE A 57 4.37 -15.92 -6.03
C ILE A 57 4.68 -17.03 -7.03
N PRO A 58 4.88 -18.29 -6.57
CA PRO A 58 5.11 -19.40 -7.47
C PRO A 58 3.87 -19.65 -8.33
N MET A 59 4.05 -19.62 -9.65
CA MET A 59 2.99 -19.84 -10.62
C MET A 59 2.80 -21.33 -10.91
N GLU A 60 1.59 -21.67 -11.33
CA GLU A 60 1.13 -23.01 -11.62
C GLU A 60 0.85 -23.16 -13.13
N ASN A 61 0.77 -24.41 -13.60
CA ASN A 61 0.48 -24.75 -15.00
C ASN A 61 1.37 -24.01 -16.02
N VAL A 62 2.65 -23.86 -15.69
CA VAL A 62 3.64 -23.18 -16.52
C VAL A 62 3.92 -24.01 -17.78
N THR A 63 3.80 -23.38 -18.94
CA THR A 63 4.09 -23.99 -20.25
C THR A 63 4.85 -23.02 -21.15
N PHE A 64 5.77 -23.53 -21.96
CA PHE A 64 6.42 -22.78 -23.03
C PHE A 64 6.47 -23.64 -24.28
N VAL A 65 5.60 -23.34 -25.25
CA VAL A 65 5.43 -24.13 -26.48
C VAL A 65 5.36 -23.17 -27.66
N GLU A 66 6.14 -23.43 -28.70
CA GLU A 66 6.17 -22.61 -29.94
C GLU A 66 6.38 -21.10 -29.66
N GLY A 67 7.23 -20.78 -28.68
CA GLY A 67 7.53 -19.40 -28.31
C GLY A 67 6.45 -18.72 -27.44
N ILE A 68 5.42 -19.44 -26.98
CA ILE A 68 4.36 -18.89 -26.14
C ILE A 68 4.54 -19.36 -24.70
N LEU A 69 4.79 -18.43 -23.79
CA LEU A 69 4.78 -18.67 -22.34
C LEU A 69 3.37 -18.50 -21.79
N SER A 70 2.86 -19.50 -21.07
CA SER A 70 1.60 -19.39 -20.33
C SER A 70 1.73 -19.94 -18.91
N PHE A 71 1.06 -19.31 -17.95
CA PHE A 71 1.01 -19.74 -16.55
C PHE A 71 -0.19 -19.13 -15.83
N GLU A 72 -0.56 -19.68 -14.67
CA GLU A 72 -1.67 -19.18 -13.85
C GLU A 72 -1.48 -19.37 -12.34
N LYS A 73 -2.30 -18.66 -11.57
CA LYS A 73 -2.47 -18.85 -10.13
C LYS A 73 -3.97 -18.76 -9.85
N PRO A 74 -4.72 -19.88 -9.92
CA PRO A 74 -6.17 -19.86 -9.79
C PRO A 74 -6.68 -19.21 -8.50
N GLY A 75 -5.99 -19.43 -7.37
CA GLY A 75 -6.31 -18.82 -6.08
C GLY A 75 -6.27 -17.29 -6.07
N LEU A 76 -5.54 -16.67 -7.00
CA LEU A 76 -5.46 -15.22 -7.17
C LEU A 76 -6.22 -14.71 -8.41
N ARG A 77 -6.87 -15.61 -9.17
CA ARG A 77 -7.46 -15.32 -10.49
C ARG A 77 -6.47 -14.59 -11.41
N LEU A 78 -5.19 -14.97 -11.29
CA LEU A 78 -4.08 -14.42 -12.07
C LEU A 78 -3.73 -15.41 -13.18
N SER A 79 -3.62 -14.94 -14.41
CA SER A 79 -2.99 -15.71 -15.50
C SER A 79 -2.25 -14.82 -16.47
N TYR A 80 -1.35 -15.41 -17.25
CA TYR A 80 -0.64 -14.73 -18.32
C TYR A 80 -0.46 -15.68 -19.49
N SER A 81 -0.59 -15.15 -20.71
CA SER A 81 -0.16 -15.82 -21.93
C SER A 81 0.52 -14.80 -22.84
N GLY A 82 1.76 -15.07 -23.23
CA GLY A 82 2.56 -14.14 -24.01
C GLY A 82 3.51 -14.82 -24.98
N THR A 83 3.63 -14.22 -26.17
CA THR A 83 4.51 -14.68 -27.23
C THR A 83 5.86 -14.00 -27.10
N MET A 84 6.92 -14.78 -27.24
CA MET A 84 8.28 -14.31 -27.35
C MET A 84 8.48 -13.61 -28.69
N ILE A 85 8.95 -12.37 -28.65
CA ILE A 85 9.16 -11.51 -29.81
C ILE A 85 10.55 -10.87 -29.74
N GLU A 86 10.94 -10.18 -30.83
CA GLU A 86 12.22 -9.45 -30.92
C GLU A 86 13.41 -10.35 -30.56
N ASP A 87 13.48 -11.53 -31.20
CA ASP A 87 14.55 -12.52 -31.01
C ASP A 87 14.79 -12.89 -29.54
N GLY A 88 13.70 -13.05 -28.78
CA GLY A 88 13.76 -13.43 -27.36
C GLY A 88 14.09 -12.28 -26.41
N ALA A 89 14.02 -11.03 -26.86
CA ALA A 89 14.20 -9.86 -26.00
C ALA A 89 12.95 -9.49 -25.19
N LYS A 90 11.75 -9.82 -25.70
CA LYS A 90 10.47 -9.47 -25.06
C LYS A 90 9.46 -10.62 -25.06
N LEU A 91 8.58 -10.60 -24.07
CA LEU A 91 7.35 -11.38 -24.04
C LEU A 91 6.18 -10.41 -24.15
N LYS A 92 5.43 -10.49 -25.24
CA LYS A 92 4.23 -9.67 -25.47
C LYS A 92 3.00 -10.52 -25.27
N GLY A 93 2.21 -10.21 -24.25
CA GLY A 93 1.08 -11.04 -23.87
C GLY A 93 -0.06 -10.28 -23.22
N ILE A 94 -1.01 -11.08 -22.74
CA ILE A 94 -2.15 -10.63 -21.96
C ILE A 94 -2.02 -11.23 -20.56
N ALA A 95 -2.04 -10.37 -19.54
CA ALA A 95 -2.24 -10.77 -18.16
C ALA A 95 -3.72 -10.61 -17.78
N VAL A 96 -4.25 -11.55 -17.01
CA VAL A 96 -5.60 -11.48 -16.46
C VAL A 96 -5.48 -11.39 -14.95
N LEU A 97 -5.96 -10.29 -14.38
CA LEU A 97 -6.19 -10.13 -12.94
C LEU A 97 -7.57 -9.48 -12.80
N GLY A 98 -8.61 -10.32 -12.91
CA GLY A 98 -9.98 -9.87 -13.21
C GLY A 98 -10.19 -9.65 -14.71
N LEU A 99 -9.89 -8.44 -15.21
CA LEU A 99 -10.02 -8.12 -16.64
C LEU A 99 -8.70 -8.41 -17.39
N PRO A 100 -8.76 -8.83 -18.67
CA PRO A 100 -7.57 -9.04 -19.50
C PRO A 100 -6.91 -7.70 -19.83
N ARG A 101 -5.58 -7.65 -19.71
CA ARG A 101 -4.78 -6.44 -19.96
C ARG A 101 -3.46 -6.76 -20.66
N PRO A 102 -3.03 -5.94 -21.61
CA PRO A 102 -1.70 -6.09 -22.22
C PRO A 102 -0.60 -6.00 -21.16
N LEU A 103 0.36 -6.91 -21.25
CA LEU A 103 1.59 -6.88 -20.48
C LEU A 103 2.74 -7.26 -21.40
N ILE A 104 3.67 -6.32 -21.57
CA ILE A 104 4.93 -6.54 -22.27
C ILE A 104 6.02 -6.63 -21.20
N LEU A 105 6.77 -7.71 -21.24
CA LEU A 105 7.90 -7.96 -20.36
C LEU A 105 9.18 -7.93 -21.18
N GLU A 106 10.21 -7.27 -20.65
CA GLU A 106 11.54 -7.17 -21.25
C GLU A 106 12.56 -7.83 -20.32
N ARG A 107 13.63 -8.40 -20.87
CA ARG A 107 14.70 -8.97 -20.05
C ARG A 107 15.41 -7.91 -19.22
N VAL A 108 15.69 -8.25 -17.97
CA VAL A 108 16.46 -7.40 -17.05
C VAL A 108 17.49 -8.23 -16.28
N ALA A 109 18.62 -7.63 -15.91
CA ALA A 109 19.60 -8.29 -15.03
C ALA A 109 19.09 -8.37 -13.57
N SER A 110 18.37 -7.33 -13.15
CA SER A 110 17.73 -7.20 -11.84
C SER A 110 16.44 -6.41 -11.98
N PHE A 111 15.48 -6.65 -11.08
CA PHE A 111 14.28 -5.84 -11.06
C PHE A 111 14.60 -4.38 -10.69
N PRO A 112 13.98 -3.39 -11.34
CA PRO A 112 14.20 -1.99 -11.01
C PRO A 112 13.75 -1.70 -9.57
N GLU A 113 14.62 -1.08 -8.78
CA GLU A 113 14.28 -0.63 -7.42
C GLU A 113 13.30 0.55 -7.45
N LEU A 114 12.47 0.65 -6.41
CA LEU A 114 11.58 1.79 -6.22
C LEU A 114 12.28 2.86 -5.42
N VAL A 115 12.84 3.86 -6.10
CA VAL A 115 13.43 5.00 -5.41
C VAL A 115 12.33 5.98 -5.00
N ARG A 116 12.15 6.17 -3.69
CA ARG A 116 11.27 7.19 -3.09
C ARG A 116 12.14 8.27 -2.45
N PRO A 117 12.64 9.27 -3.22
CA PRO A 117 13.55 10.29 -2.69
C PRO A 117 12.92 11.15 -1.59
N GLN A 118 11.58 11.18 -1.51
CA GLN A 118 10.84 11.86 -0.45
C GLN A 118 10.84 11.11 0.88
N THR A 119 11.17 9.82 0.91
CA THR A 119 11.22 9.04 2.16
C THR A 119 12.38 9.56 3.03
N PRO A 120 12.12 10.04 4.25
CA PRO A 120 13.16 10.66 5.08
C PRO A 120 14.34 9.72 5.36
N GLN A 121 15.55 10.27 5.32
CA GLN A 121 16.80 9.53 5.57
C GLN A 121 17.61 10.19 6.70
N PRO A 122 18.30 9.40 7.54
CA PRO A 122 19.20 9.94 8.56
C PRO A 122 20.44 10.62 7.92
N PRO A 123 21.15 11.49 8.67
CA PRO A 123 20.83 11.92 10.04
C PRO A 123 19.66 12.92 10.08
N PHE A 124 18.82 12.79 11.11
CA PHE A 124 17.72 13.73 11.36
C PHE A 124 18.19 14.88 12.25
N ASP A 125 17.65 16.08 12.01
CA ASP A 125 17.80 17.28 12.85
C ASP A 125 16.72 17.37 13.94
N TYR A 126 16.11 16.23 14.26
CA TYR A 126 15.13 16.05 15.31
C TYR A 126 15.31 14.68 15.97
N ALA A 127 14.75 14.50 17.16
CA ALA A 127 14.72 13.20 17.82
C ALA A 127 13.57 12.35 17.27
N ALA A 128 13.82 11.09 16.94
CA ALA A 128 12.80 10.09 16.66
C ALA A 128 12.87 9.03 17.77
N VAL A 129 11.81 8.88 18.54
CA VAL A 129 11.77 8.02 19.73
C VAL A 129 10.68 6.98 19.53
N GLU A 130 11.04 5.71 19.65
CA GLU A 130 10.09 4.62 19.75
C GLU A 130 9.32 4.72 21.06
N VAL A 131 8.01 4.62 20.99
CA VAL A 131 7.12 4.81 22.13
C VAL A 131 6.09 3.69 22.19
N ASP A 132 5.66 3.40 23.41
CA ASP A 132 4.52 2.54 23.69
C ASP A 132 3.64 3.19 24.77
N TYR A 133 2.35 2.92 24.71
CA TYR A 133 1.41 3.35 25.73
C TYR A 133 0.17 2.46 25.77
N LEU A 134 -0.52 2.46 26.90
CA LEU A 134 -1.72 1.66 27.13
C LEU A 134 -2.97 2.48 26.80
N ASN A 135 -3.84 1.96 25.94
CA ASN A 135 -5.25 2.33 25.99
C ASN A 135 -5.88 1.66 27.22
N VAL A 136 -6.11 2.45 28.28
CA VAL A 136 -6.63 1.94 29.56
C VAL A 136 -8.07 1.44 29.43
N GLU A 137 -8.87 2.05 28.56
CA GLU A 137 -10.29 1.69 28.37
C GLU A 137 -10.43 0.29 27.79
N LEU A 138 -9.66 0.01 26.73
CA LEU A 138 -9.72 -1.26 25.99
C LEU A 138 -8.61 -2.23 26.38
N LYS A 139 -7.75 -1.86 27.32
CA LYS A 139 -6.61 -2.64 27.83
C LYS A 139 -5.69 -3.15 26.71
N ASN A 140 -5.48 -2.32 25.69
CA ASN A 140 -4.66 -2.65 24.54
C ASN A 140 -3.39 -1.77 24.52
N ARG A 141 -2.22 -2.38 24.35
CA ARG A 141 -0.96 -1.65 24.21
C ARG A 141 -0.74 -1.24 22.75
N LEU A 142 -0.45 0.03 22.55
CA LEU A 142 -0.17 0.63 21.25
C LEU A 142 1.29 1.03 21.18
N ALA A 143 1.90 0.85 20.02
CA ALA A 143 3.27 1.26 19.74
C ALA A 143 3.32 2.29 18.60
N GLY A 144 4.39 3.08 18.57
CA GLY A 144 4.56 4.11 17.57
C GLY A 144 5.91 4.79 17.62
N THR A 145 6.03 5.87 16.87
CA THR A 145 7.19 6.78 16.92
C THR A 145 6.72 8.19 17.24
N LEU A 146 7.35 8.82 18.23
CA LEU A 146 7.23 10.23 18.51
C LEU A 146 8.46 10.97 17.96
N THR A 147 8.26 11.83 16.97
CA THR A 147 9.30 12.76 16.50
C THR A 147 9.21 14.09 17.24
N ILE A 148 10.34 14.60 17.72
CA ILE A 148 10.41 15.79 18.57
C ILE A 148 11.50 16.75 18.07
N PRO A 149 11.17 18.02 17.77
CA PRO A 149 12.18 19.00 17.40
C PRO A 149 13.18 19.24 18.54
N HIS A 150 14.42 19.62 18.20
CA HIS A 150 15.44 19.90 19.22
C HIS A 150 15.16 21.20 20.00
N GLU A 151 14.75 22.25 19.31
CA GLU A 151 14.61 23.59 19.88
C GLU A 151 13.22 23.83 20.48
N ARG A 152 13.11 24.49 21.65
CA ARG A 152 11.89 24.85 22.44
C ARG A 152 11.61 23.95 23.65
N LYS A 153 10.95 24.59 24.64
CA LYS A 153 10.55 23.97 25.92
C LYS A 153 9.20 23.23 25.84
N LYS A 154 8.23 23.74 25.06
CA LYS A 154 6.91 23.12 24.88
C LYS A 154 6.44 23.22 23.43
N PHE A 155 6.15 22.08 22.81
CA PHE A 155 5.77 21.95 21.41
C PHE A 155 4.26 21.89 21.19
N THR A 156 3.82 22.41 20.06
CA THR A 156 2.60 21.92 19.42
C THR A 156 2.84 20.47 19.01
N ALA A 157 1.84 19.61 19.18
CA ALA A 157 1.90 18.24 18.74
C ALA A 157 0.80 17.92 17.72
N ALA A 158 1.06 16.94 16.86
CA ALA A 158 0.08 16.32 15.99
C ALA A 158 0.08 14.80 16.19
N ILE A 159 -1.09 14.18 16.06
CA ILE A 159 -1.23 12.73 15.89
C ILE A 159 -1.64 12.50 14.45
N LEU A 160 -0.91 11.65 13.72
CA LEU A 160 -1.35 11.15 12.42
C LEU A 160 -2.20 9.90 12.64
N ILE A 161 -3.40 9.88 12.05
CA ILE A 161 -4.40 8.82 12.23
C ILE A 161 -4.62 8.16 10.86
N THR A 162 -4.31 6.88 10.80
CA THR A 162 -4.36 6.01 9.62
C THR A 162 -5.78 5.86 9.06
N GLY A 163 -5.84 5.43 7.80
CA GLY A 163 -7.08 5.02 7.14
C GLY A 163 -7.59 3.65 7.58
N SER A 164 -8.48 3.07 6.77
CA SER A 164 -9.10 1.79 7.06
C SER A 164 -8.18 0.60 6.74
N GLY A 165 -8.34 -0.48 7.51
CA GLY A 165 -7.52 -1.70 7.41
C GLY A 165 -6.45 -1.76 8.48
N LEU A 166 -5.48 -2.67 8.29
CA LEU A 166 -4.32 -2.79 9.17
C LEU A 166 -3.16 -2.01 8.56
N GLN A 167 -2.76 -0.90 9.17
CA GLN A 167 -1.68 -0.04 8.69
C GLN A 167 -0.56 0.08 9.71
N ASP A 168 0.67 0.20 9.22
CA ASP A 168 1.79 0.63 10.06
C ASP A 168 1.69 2.14 10.32
N ARG A 169 2.47 2.63 11.29
CA ARG A 169 2.56 4.06 11.62
C ARG A 169 2.95 4.97 10.46
N ASP A 170 3.49 4.42 9.37
CA ASP A 170 3.92 5.16 8.19
C ASP A 170 2.84 5.25 7.11
N GLU A 171 1.71 4.57 7.32
CA GLU A 171 0.64 4.37 6.35
C GLU A 171 1.20 3.85 5.02
N THR A 172 2.02 2.79 5.11
CA THR A 172 2.76 2.28 3.96
C THR A 172 1.83 1.77 2.85
N ILE A 173 1.84 2.46 1.71
CA ILE A 173 1.04 2.12 0.52
C ILE A 173 1.97 2.04 -0.69
N LEU A 174 2.02 0.88 -1.35
CA LEU A 174 2.82 0.64 -2.55
C LEU A 174 4.29 1.11 -2.43
N GLY A 175 4.91 0.73 -1.32
CA GLY A 175 6.28 1.12 -0.95
C GLY A 175 6.48 2.62 -0.65
N HIS A 176 5.40 3.40 -0.56
CA HIS A 176 5.45 4.79 -0.14
C HIS A 176 5.03 4.93 1.33
N LYS A 177 5.70 5.80 2.07
CA LYS A 177 5.52 6.04 3.52
C LYS A 177 5.03 7.47 3.80
N PRO A 178 3.79 7.83 3.38
CA PRO A 178 3.30 9.20 3.40
C PRO A 178 3.32 9.83 4.79
N PHE A 179 2.97 9.10 5.85
CA PHE A 179 2.99 9.65 7.20
C PHE A 179 4.39 9.95 7.70
N TRP A 180 5.42 9.23 7.24
CA TRP A 180 6.79 9.59 7.55
C TRP A 180 7.20 10.89 6.87
N VAL A 181 6.86 11.07 5.59
CA VAL A 181 7.14 12.31 4.86
C VAL A 181 6.49 13.52 5.55
N ILE A 182 5.21 13.38 5.93
CA ILE A 182 4.47 14.42 6.64
C ILE A 182 5.10 14.69 8.02
N ALA A 183 5.42 13.65 8.78
CA ALA A 183 6.02 13.78 10.11
C ALA A 183 7.40 14.46 10.06
N ASP A 184 8.27 14.09 9.11
CA ASP A 184 9.57 14.74 8.91
C ASP A 184 9.40 16.23 8.64
N PHE A 185 8.54 16.59 7.68
CA PHE A 185 8.28 18.00 7.35
C PHE A 185 7.74 18.79 8.55
N LEU A 186 6.73 18.27 9.25
CA LEU A 186 6.13 18.94 10.41
C LEU A 186 7.14 19.07 11.56
N THR A 187 7.97 18.05 11.78
CA THR A 187 8.97 18.05 12.87
C THR A 187 10.07 19.06 12.61
N ARG A 188 10.58 19.16 11.38
CA ARG A 188 11.53 20.20 10.98
C ARG A 188 10.95 21.61 11.13
N ASN A 189 9.64 21.74 11.06
CA ASN A 189 8.92 23.01 11.26
C ASN A 189 8.41 23.22 12.70
N GLY A 190 8.93 22.45 13.67
CA GLY A 190 8.72 22.72 15.10
C GLY A 190 7.45 22.11 15.71
N ILE A 191 6.86 21.10 15.06
CA ILE A 191 5.70 20.35 15.57
C ILE A 191 6.15 18.93 15.95
N ALA A 192 5.88 18.49 17.18
CA ALA A 192 6.12 17.09 17.55
C ALA A 192 5.04 16.19 16.91
N VAL A 193 5.41 15.05 16.34
CA VAL A 193 4.44 14.20 15.63
C VAL A 193 4.46 12.80 16.22
N LEU A 194 3.28 12.33 16.66
CA LEU A 194 3.04 10.94 17.03
C LEU A 194 2.44 10.21 15.84
N ARG A 195 3.10 9.12 15.44
CA ARG A 195 2.57 8.12 14.50
C ARG A 195 2.45 6.80 15.23
N VAL A 196 1.38 6.07 15.00
CA VAL A 196 1.00 4.89 15.81
C VAL A 196 0.71 3.73 14.87
N ASP A 197 1.17 2.53 15.19
CA ASP A 197 0.79 1.33 14.46
C ASP A 197 -0.63 0.92 14.85
N ASP A 198 -1.43 0.50 13.88
CA ASP A 198 -2.75 -0.08 14.17
C ASP A 198 -2.61 -1.37 14.97
N ARG A 199 -3.69 -1.79 15.62
CA ARG A 199 -3.70 -3.03 16.41
C ARG A 199 -3.24 -4.22 15.58
N GLY A 200 -2.35 -5.03 16.14
CA GLY A 200 -1.79 -6.20 15.46
C GLY A 200 -0.79 -5.89 14.35
N VAL A 201 -0.42 -4.61 14.17
CA VAL A 201 0.61 -4.17 13.23
C VAL A 201 1.81 -3.64 14.01
N GLY A 202 3.01 -3.86 13.46
CA GLY A 202 4.25 -3.34 14.03
C GLY A 202 4.44 -3.77 15.48
N GLY A 203 4.48 -2.80 16.39
CA GLY A 203 4.63 -3.05 17.84
C GLY A 203 3.34 -3.03 18.65
N SER A 204 2.19 -2.74 18.04
CA SER A 204 0.90 -2.67 18.72
C SER A 204 0.35 -4.07 18.97
N GLU A 205 -0.24 -4.28 20.14
CA GLU A 205 -0.93 -5.54 20.47
C GLU A 205 -2.10 -5.79 19.52
N ALA A 206 -2.35 -7.06 19.22
CA ALA A 206 -3.46 -7.49 18.40
C ALA A 206 -4.79 -7.30 19.14
N GLY A 207 -5.77 -6.83 18.37
CA GLY A 207 -7.16 -6.78 18.77
C GLY A 207 -7.84 -8.16 18.75
N ASP A 208 -9.15 -8.17 19.00
CA ASP A 208 -9.97 -9.37 18.81
C ASP A 208 -10.54 -9.52 17.39
N GLY A 209 -10.32 -8.51 16.53
CA GLY A 209 -10.73 -8.49 15.13
C GLY A 209 -12.16 -8.00 14.92
N SER A 210 -12.85 -7.56 15.97
CA SER A 210 -14.21 -6.99 15.92
C SER A 210 -14.25 -5.49 16.18
N GLU A 211 -13.09 -4.83 16.22
CA GLU A 211 -12.97 -3.41 16.47
C GLU A 211 -13.73 -2.55 15.45
N THR A 212 -14.34 -1.49 15.97
CA THR A 212 -15.03 -0.47 15.19
C THR A 212 -14.23 0.83 15.19
N SER A 213 -14.63 1.79 14.35
CA SER A 213 -14.05 3.14 14.38
C SER A 213 -14.22 3.86 15.74
N VAL A 214 -15.17 3.42 16.57
CA VAL A 214 -15.31 3.93 17.96
C VAL A 214 -14.16 3.45 18.84
N ASP A 215 -13.72 2.21 18.66
CA ASP A 215 -12.59 1.63 19.37
C ASP A 215 -11.28 2.29 18.93
N PHE A 216 -11.11 2.52 17.62
CA PHE A 216 -9.97 3.27 17.08
C PHE A 216 -9.96 4.73 17.56
N ALA A 217 -11.12 5.36 17.73
CA ALA A 217 -11.20 6.68 18.37
C ALA A 217 -10.76 6.66 19.84
N SER A 218 -11.01 5.57 20.58
CA SER A 218 -10.48 5.39 21.94
C SER A 218 -8.94 5.26 21.93
N ASP A 219 -8.38 4.54 20.95
CA ASP A 219 -6.92 4.42 20.77
C ASP A 219 -6.26 5.78 20.49
N VAL A 220 -6.86 6.60 19.61
CA VAL A 220 -6.39 7.96 19.36
C VAL A 220 -6.50 8.82 20.62
N ALA A 221 -7.57 8.69 21.41
CA ALA A 221 -7.71 9.41 22.68
C ALA A 221 -6.63 9.00 23.69
N ALA A 222 -6.22 7.72 23.71
CA ALA A 222 -5.07 7.27 24.50
C ALA A 222 -3.76 7.90 24.01
N GLY A 223 -3.55 8.04 22.69
CA GLY A 223 -2.42 8.77 22.13
C GLY A 223 -2.40 10.25 22.52
N VAL A 224 -3.57 10.91 22.56
CA VAL A 224 -3.70 12.28 23.06
C VAL A 224 -3.32 12.35 24.55
N ALA A 225 -3.76 11.39 25.36
CA ALA A 225 -3.41 11.33 26.78
C ALA A 225 -1.89 11.14 26.98
N PHE A 226 -1.27 10.25 26.20
CA PHE A 226 0.17 10.05 26.16
C PHE A 226 0.92 11.35 25.84
N LEU A 227 0.53 12.06 24.77
CA LEU A 227 1.14 13.35 24.43
C LEU A 227 0.97 14.40 25.53
N ARG A 228 -0.18 14.45 26.21
CA ARG A 228 -0.40 15.38 27.34
C ARG A 228 0.41 15.05 28.57
N ALA A 229 0.83 13.79 28.74
CA ALA A 229 1.73 13.39 29.82
C ALA A 229 3.19 13.80 29.53
N HIS A 230 3.56 13.93 28.26
CA HIS A 230 4.93 14.25 27.86
C HIS A 230 5.34 15.69 28.25
N PRO A 231 6.46 15.88 28.98
CA PRO A 231 6.82 17.18 29.59
C PRO A 231 7.12 18.29 28.57
N ARG A 232 7.57 17.91 27.36
CA ARG A 232 7.88 18.84 26.28
C ARG A 232 6.68 19.16 25.38
N ILE A 233 5.48 18.62 25.63
CA ILE A 233 4.30 18.93 24.81
C ILE A 233 3.42 19.97 25.50
N ASN A 234 2.94 20.94 24.74
CA ASN A 234 1.91 21.86 25.19
C ASN A 234 0.54 21.15 25.15
N LYS A 235 0.01 20.80 26.32
CA LYS A 235 -1.23 20.02 26.48
C LYS A 235 -2.48 20.64 25.82
N LYS A 236 -2.43 21.93 25.48
CA LYS A 236 -3.52 22.68 24.81
C LYS A 236 -3.30 22.85 23.31
N LYS A 237 -2.16 22.43 22.75
CA LYS A 237 -1.78 22.59 21.34
C LYS A 237 -1.57 21.23 20.70
N ILE A 238 -2.60 20.39 20.73
CA ILE A 238 -2.60 19.06 20.11
C ILE A 238 -3.58 19.07 18.94
N TRP A 239 -3.08 18.67 17.78
CA TRP A 239 -3.82 18.55 16.54
C TRP A 239 -4.03 17.08 16.18
N LEU A 240 -5.14 16.80 15.51
CA LEU A 240 -5.43 15.49 14.94
C LEU A 240 -5.40 15.60 13.42
N ILE A 241 -4.60 14.78 12.75
CA ILE A 241 -4.49 14.76 11.30
C ILE A 241 -4.88 13.36 10.85
N GLY A 242 -6.07 13.23 10.26
CA GLY A 242 -6.62 11.93 9.90
C GLY A 242 -6.71 11.72 8.40
N HIS A 243 -6.25 10.56 7.93
CA HIS A 243 -6.41 10.14 6.54
C HIS A 243 -7.56 9.16 6.38
N SER A 244 -8.38 9.30 5.32
CA SER A 244 -9.47 8.36 5.01
C SER A 244 -10.40 8.11 6.22
N GLU A 245 -10.39 6.92 6.83
CA GLU A 245 -11.12 6.62 8.07
C GLU A 245 -10.68 7.49 9.25
N GLY A 246 -9.38 7.73 9.40
CA GLY A 246 -8.83 8.70 10.34
C GLY A 246 -9.45 10.09 10.21
N GLY A 247 -9.89 10.47 9.00
CA GLY A 247 -10.52 11.75 8.72
C GLY A 247 -11.86 11.98 9.43
N TYR A 248 -12.61 10.92 9.77
CA TYR A 248 -13.81 11.01 10.62
C TYR A 248 -13.56 10.53 12.06
N ILE A 249 -12.54 9.72 12.32
CA ILE A 249 -12.09 9.43 13.70
C ILE A 249 -11.61 10.71 14.40
N ALA A 250 -10.86 11.57 13.70
CA ALA A 250 -10.39 12.84 14.27
C ALA A 250 -11.52 13.71 14.87
N PRO A 251 -12.63 14.01 14.14
CA PRO A 251 -13.77 14.70 14.71
C PRO A 251 -14.52 13.90 15.78
N MET A 252 -14.58 12.56 15.73
CA MET A 252 -15.14 11.76 16.83
C MET A 252 -14.41 12.01 18.15
N VAL A 253 -13.08 12.08 18.11
CA VAL A 253 -12.24 12.37 19.29
C VAL A 253 -12.42 13.82 19.76
N ALA A 254 -12.31 14.80 18.86
CA ALA A 254 -12.46 16.21 19.24
C ALA A 254 -13.89 16.57 19.69
N ALA A 255 -14.90 15.82 19.26
CA ALA A 255 -16.26 15.96 19.75
C ALA A 255 -16.35 15.67 21.26
N LYS A 256 -15.62 14.65 21.75
CA LYS A 256 -15.55 14.27 23.17
C LYS A 256 -14.52 15.11 23.95
N ASP A 257 -13.46 15.57 23.30
CA ASP A 257 -12.39 16.35 23.91
C ASP A 257 -12.26 17.76 23.30
N LYS A 258 -12.92 18.73 23.93
CA LYS A 258 -12.93 20.14 23.50
C LYS A 258 -11.58 20.87 23.68
N LYS A 259 -10.54 20.20 24.17
CA LYS A 259 -9.19 20.77 24.31
C LYS A 259 -8.27 20.40 23.14
N ILE A 260 -8.74 19.64 22.16
CA ILE A 260 -8.06 19.48 20.87
C ILE A 260 -8.06 20.84 20.16
N GLU A 261 -6.89 21.28 19.70
CA GLU A 261 -6.70 22.61 19.11
C GLU A 261 -7.29 22.69 17.70
N GLY A 262 -7.19 21.60 16.93
CA GLY A 262 -7.72 21.55 15.58
C GLY A 262 -7.60 20.17 14.94
N ILE A 263 -8.28 20.04 13.80
CA ILE A 263 -8.31 18.83 12.98
C ILE A 263 -7.88 19.18 11.56
N VAL A 264 -7.13 18.27 10.93
CA VAL A 264 -6.90 18.24 9.48
C VAL A 264 -7.45 16.92 8.95
N SER A 265 -8.31 16.98 7.95
CA SER A 265 -8.85 15.80 7.25
C SER A 265 -8.17 15.65 5.90
N LEU A 266 -7.49 14.52 5.69
CA LEU A 266 -6.78 14.17 4.47
C LEU A 266 -7.59 13.08 3.74
N ALA A 267 -8.25 13.42 2.64
CA ALA A 267 -9.12 12.46 1.92
C ALA A 267 -10.16 11.75 2.82
N GLY A 268 -10.58 12.38 3.92
CA GLY A 268 -11.58 11.82 4.83
C GLY A 268 -13.01 11.94 4.29
N THR A 269 -13.89 11.05 4.74
CA THR A 269 -15.31 11.14 4.42
C THR A 269 -16.05 12.10 5.34
N ALA A 270 -16.98 12.87 4.76
CA ALA A 270 -17.91 13.76 5.47
C ALA A 270 -19.38 13.40 5.19
N VAL A 271 -19.61 12.21 4.63
CA VAL A 271 -20.93 11.65 4.29
C VAL A 271 -21.11 10.30 4.97
N THR A 272 -22.31 9.73 4.91
CA THR A 272 -22.59 8.42 5.52
C THR A 272 -21.76 7.31 4.86
N GLY A 273 -21.58 6.19 5.58
CA GLY A 273 -20.89 5.00 5.06
C GLY A 273 -21.49 4.51 3.74
N LYS A 274 -22.83 4.53 3.64
CA LYS A 274 -23.55 4.16 2.41
C LYS A 274 -23.18 5.09 1.25
N GLU A 275 -23.29 6.41 1.43
CA GLU A 275 -23.01 7.39 0.39
C GLU A 275 -21.55 7.30 -0.10
N ILE A 276 -20.58 7.14 0.81
CA ILE A 276 -19.19 7.02 0.40
C ILE A 276 -18.93 5.69 -0.34
N LEU A 277 -19.53 4.58 0.10
CA LEU A 277 -19.43 3.29 -0.61
C LEU A 277 -19.98 3.38 -2.02
N MET A 278 -21.11 4.05 -2.20
CA MET A 278 -21.75 4.28 -3.50
C MET A 278 -20.82 5.07 -4.44
N VAL A 279 -20.32 6.21 -3.99
CA VAL A 279 -19.46 7.08 -4.81
C VAL A 279 -18.13 6.39 -5.11
N GLN A 280 -17.47 5.79 -4.11
CA GLN A 280 -16.20 5.09 -4.29
C GLN A 280 -16.32 3.91 -5.25
N ASN A 281 -17.36 3.08 -5.15
CA ASN A 281 -17.54 1.94 -6.05
C ASN A 281 -17.76 2.38 -7.49
N ARG A 282 -18.58 3.41 -7.72
CA ARG A 282 -18.80 3.95 -9.06
C ARG A 282 -17.50 4.46 -9.67
N LEU A 283 -16.74 5.28 -8.93
CA LEU A 283 -15.47 5.85 -9.40
C LEU A 283 -14.39 4.78 -9.63
N LEU A 284 -14.28 3.80 -8.73
CA LEU A 284 -13.33 2.70 -8.87
C LEU A 284 -13.61 1.89 -10.14
N ARG A 285 -14.87 1.51 -10.37
CA ARG A 285 -15.26 0.73 -11.56
C ARG A 285 -15.09 1.54 -12.84
N ALA A 286 -15.45 2.83 -12.83
CA ALA A 286 -15.17 3.73 -13.94
C ALA A 286 -13.66 3.79 -14.26
N SER A 287 -12.81 3.90 -13.23
CA SER A 287 -11.34 3.90 -13.41
C SER A 287 -10.79 2.58 -13.96
N GLN A 288 -11.55 1.49 -13.85
CA GLN A 288 -11.23 0.17 -14.41
C GLN A 288 -11.75 0.00 -15.85
N GLY A 289 -12.37 1.04 -16.43
CA GLY A 289 -12.88 1.03 -17.80
C GLY A 289 -14.30 0.49 -17.95
N VAL A 290 -15.07 0.35 -16.86
CA VAL A 290 -16.48 -0.03 -16.94
C VAL A 290 -17.27 1.11 -17.61
N PRO A 291 -18.04 0.85 -18.68
CA PRO A 291 -18.81 1.88 -19.37
C PRO A 291 -19.84 2.56 -18.47
N GLU A 292 -20.07 3.86 -18.71
CA GLU A 292 -21.03 4.67 -17.94
C GLU A 292 -22.43 4.04 -17.91
N GLU A 293 -22.94 3.57 -19.05
CA GLU A 293 -24.23 2.89 -19.17
C GLU A 293 -24.33 1.63 -18.26
N THR A 294 -23.23 0.89 -18.13
CA THR A 294 -23.17 -0.28 -17.23
C THR A 294 -23.18 0.15 -15.77
N LEU A 295 -22.51 1.24 -15.43
CA LEU A 295 -22.53 1.80 -14.08
C LEU A 295 -23.90 2.34 -13.72
N ASP A 296 -24.57 3.04 -14.64
CA ASP A 296 -25.92 3.57 -14.42
C ASP A 296 -26.95 2.46 -14.17
N TRP A 297 -26.80 1.33 -14.83
CA TRP A 297 -27.60 0.14 -14.56
C TRP A 297 -27.25 -0.54 -13.24
N PHE A 298 -25.94 -0.66 -12.92
CA PHE A 298 -25.47 -1.41 -11.76
C PHE A 298 -25.64 -0.68 -10.43
N MET A 299 -25.41 0.63 -10.40
CA MET A 299 -25.36 1.37 -9.13
C MET A 299 -26.70 1.37 -8.36
N PRO A 300 -27.90 1.44 -8.98
CA PRO A 300 -29.16 1.28 -8.24
C PRO A 300 -29.28 -0.08 -7.53
N LEU A 301 -28.86 -1.17 -8.16
CA LEU A 301 -28.81 -2.49 -7.54
C LEU A 301 -27.80 -2.52 -6.38
N TYR A 302 -26.65 -1.89 -6.57
CA TYR A 302 -25.65 -1.77 -5.51
C TYR A 302 -26.18 -1.00 -4.30
N ASP A 303 -26.98 0.06 -4.52
CA ASP A 303 -27.64 0.83 -3.45
C ASP A 303 -28.56 -0.06 -2.61
N GLU A 304 -29.43 -0.84 -3.26
CA GLU A 304 -30.33 -1.80 -2.60
C GLU A 304 -29.57 -2.86 -1.79
N LEU A 305 -28.47 -3.38 -2.33
CA LEU A 305 -27.64 -4.36 -1.62
C LEU A 305 -26.98 -3.77 -0.36
N THR A 306 -26.62 -2.48 -0.40
CA THR A 306 -26.02 -1.80 0.75
C THR A 306 -27.01 -1.38 1.83
N GLU A 307 -28.33 -1.44 1.58
CA GLU A 307 -29.37 -1.22 2.59
C GLU A 307 -29.63 -2.43 3.49
N ILE A 308 -29.30 -3.64 3.01
CA ILE A 308 -29.63 -4.91 3.67
C ILE A 308 -28.53 -5.36 4.66
N ALA A 309 -27.35 -4.74 4.60
CA ALA A 309 -26.17 -5.05 5.43
C ALA A 309 -26.07 -4.14 6.66
#